data_AF-A0AA40EE45-F1
#
_entry.id   AF-A0AA40EE45-F1
#
_cell.length_a   1.000
_cell.length_b   1.000
_cell.length_c   1.000
_cell.angle_alpha   90.00
_cell.angle_beta   90.00
_cell.angle_gamma   90.00
#
_symmetry.space_group_name_H-M   'P 1'
#
loop_
_entity.id
_entity.type
_entity.pdbx_description
1 polymer ?
#
loop_
_entity_poly.entity_id
_entity_poly.type
_entity_poly.pdbx_seq_one_letter_code
_entity_poly.pdbx_strand_id
1 'polypeptide(L)'
;MIYDLLPELDSICNFIYSHRGSDVSNVLVPCNKGVSRSATALVAYLMRTHRWDYDTALAFVEKKRRIKPNKNFKEQLQVWGTIGYEIWADSEGRVPKPEYTVYLEGRTRRLQECGLTGDEPIGVLSL
;
A
#
# COMPACT_ATOMS: atom_id res chain seq x y z
N MET A 1 -10.72 -7.58 -4.40
CA MET A 1 -9.35 -7.75 -3.84
C MET A 1 -9.31 -7.10 -2.46
N ILE A 2 -9.21 -7.93 -1.43
CA ILE A 2 -9.42 -7.63 0.00
C ILE A 2 -8.10 -7.54 0.79
N TYR A 3 -6.97 -7.64 0.10
CA TYR A 3 -5.65 -7.69 0.73
C TYR A 3 -5.30 -6.34 1.36
N ASP A 4 -4.81 -6.35 2.59
CA ASP A 4 -4.34 -5.17 3.28
C ASP A 4 -2.82 -5.04 3.16
N LEU A 5 -2.36 -3.99 2.49
CA LEU A 5 -0.93 -3.73 2.31
C LEU A 5 -0.41 -2.69 3.32
N LEU A 6 -1.29 -1.96 4.03
CA LEU A 6 -0.90 -0.87 4.94
C LEU A 6 0.16 -1.27 5.99
N PRO A 7 0.05 -2.44 6.65
CA PRO A 7 1.07 -2.89 7.61
C PRO A 7 2.48 -3.02 7.03
N GLU A 8 2.58 -3.32 5.74
CA GLU A 8 3.86 -3.57 5.07
C GLU A 8 4.48 -2.29 4.48
N LEU A 9 3.68 -1.23 4.30
CA LEU A 9 4.13 -0.04 3.57
C LEU A 9 5.30 0.67 4.24
N ASP A 10 5.35 0.71 5.58
CA ASP A 10 6.47 1.32 6.28
C ASP A 10 7.79 0.58 5.97
N SER A 11 7.79 -0.74 6.18
CA SER A 11 8.94 -1.62 5.91
C SER A 11 9.39 -1.53 4.44
N ILE A 12 8.44 -1.58 3.50
CA ILE A 12 8.73 -1.43 2.07
C ILE A 12 9.36 -0.07 1.77
N CYS A 13 8.80 1.02 2.30
CA CYS A 13 9.33 2.36 2.07
C CYS A 13 10.74 2.50 2.65
N ASN A 14 10.97 2.01 3.87
CA ASN A 14 12.28 2.01 4.52
C ASN A 14 13.30 1.20 3.70
N PHE A 15 12.90 0.03 3.19
CA PHE A 15 13.76 -0.79 2.35
C PHE A 15 14.19 -0.05 1.08
N ILE A 16 13.25 0.55 0.34
CA ILE A 16 13.55 1.33 -0.86
C ILE A 16 14.43 2.53 -0.51
N TYR A 17 14.13 3.23 0.58
CA TYR A 17 14.89 4.40 1.03
C TYR A 17 16.35 4.05 1.33
N SER A 18 16.60 3.00 2.11
CA SER A 18 17.95 2.61 2.54
C SER A 18 18.85 2.12 1.41
N HIS A 19 18.27 1.72 0.28
CA HIS A 19 19.00 1.19 -0.88
C HIS A 19 19.00 2.12 -2.10
N ARG A 20 18.43 3.33 -1.97
CA ARG A 20 18.46 4.34 -3.04
C ARG A 20 19.80 5.11 -2.97
N GLY A 21 20.44 5.30 -4.12
CA GLY A 21 21.58 6.22 -4.23
C GLY A 21 22.94 5.67 -3.77
N SER A 22 23.09 4.35 -3.62
CA SER A 22 24.43 3.77 -3.74
C SER A 22 24.77 3.69 -5.24
N ASP A 23 26.00 4.02 -5.63
CA ASP A 23 26.48 3.95 -7.03
C ASP A 23 26.42 2.52 -7.61
N VAL A 24 26.01 1.53 -6.82
CA VAL A 24 26.13 0.09 -7.10
C VAL A 24 24.78 -0.64 -7.05
N SER A 25 23.69 -0.02 -6.57
CA SER A 25 22.42 -0.75 -6.34
C SER A 25 21.16 -0.09 -6.91
N ASN A 26 20.42 -0.88 -7.70
CA ASN A 26 19.04 -0.59 -8.09
C ASN A 26 18.08 -1.46 -7.25
N VAL A 27 16.94 -0.90 -6.84
CA VAL A 27 15.87 -1.65 -6.15
C VAL A 27 14.81 -2.08 -7.15
N LEU A 28 14.63 -3.39 -7.32
CA LEU A 28 13.51 -3.95 -8.08
C LEU A 28 12.33 -4.23 -7.14
N VAL A 29 11.15 -3.70 -7.46
CA VAL A 29 9.90 -3.94 -6.71
C VAL A 29 8.94 -4.75 -7.58
N PRO A 30 9.02 -6.10 -7.60
CA PRO A 30 8.16 -6.93 -8.43
C PRO A 30 6.83 -7.24 -7.74
N CYS A 31 5.82 -7.59 -8.55
CA CYS A 31 4.68 -8.41 -8.13
C CYS A 31 4.27 -9.29 -9.31
N ASN A 32 3.32 -10.21 -9.14
CA ASN A 32 2.97 -11.20 -10.18
C ASN A 32 2.80 -10.59 -11.60
N LYS A 33 1.96 -9.55 -11.74
CA LYS A 33 1.74 -8.88 -13.05
C LYS A 33 2.41 -7.51 -13.17
N GLY A 34 3.04 -6.98 -12.12
CA GLY A 34 3.59 -5.62 -12.12
C GLY A 34 2.56 -4.47 -12.16
N VAL A 35 1.25 -4.74 -12.08
CA VAL A 35 0.17 -3.75 -12.33
C VAL A 35 -0.44 -3.14 -11.06
N SER A 36 -0.53 -3.91 -9.97
CA SER A 36 -1.34 -3.54 -8.79
C SER A 36 -0.51 -3.43 -7.51
N ARG A 37 -0.09 -4.53 -6.87
CA ARG A 37 0.66 -4.50 -5.60
C ARG A 37 1.97 -3.71 -5.66
N SER A 38 2.80 -3.99 -6.66
CA SER A 38 4.04 -3.21 -6.87
C SER A 38 3.78 -1.78 -7.35
N ALA A 39 2.60 -1.50 -7.90
CA ALA A 39 2.16 -0.13 -8.17
C ALA A 39 1.84 0.62 -6.89
N THR A 40 1.03 0.01 -6.03
CA THR A 40 0.69 0.55 -4.71
C THR A 40 1.93 0.84 -3.88
N ALA A 41 2.87 -0.10 -3.78
CA ALA A 41 4.12 0.07 -3.03
C ALA A 41 4.94 1.28 -3.53
N LEU A 42 5.10 1.42 -4.85
CA LEU A 42 5.86 2.55 -5.42
C LEU A 42 5.14 3.89 -5.25
N VAL A 43 3.81 3.93 -5.39
CA VAL A 43 3.02 5.14 -5.14
C VAL A 43 3.12 5.54 -3.66
N ALA A 44 2.96 4.60 -2.73
CA ALA A 44 3.11 4.83 -1.29
C ALA A 44 4.48 5.42 -0.92
N TYR A 45 5.55 4.87 -1.51
CA TYR A 45 6.91 5.36 -1.31
C TYR A 45 7.10 6.80 -1.81
N LEU A 46 6.58 7.12 -3.00
CA LEU A 46 6.66 8.47 -3.55
C LEU A 46 5.84 9.48 -2.73
N MET A 47 4.63 9.10 -2.30
CA MET A 47 3.82 9.93 -1.40
C MET A 47 4.59 10.24 -0.11
N ARG A 48 5.16 9.22 0.56
CA ARG A 48 5.92 9.41 1.80
C ARG A 48 7.18 10.25 1.59
N THR A 49 7.94 9.97 0.54
CA THR A 49 9.25 10.60 0.31
C THR A 49 9.12 12.04 -0.15
N HIS A 50 8.20 12.33 -1.07
CA HIS A 50 8.04 13.64 -1.68
C HIS A 50 6.90 14.47 -1.08
N ARG A 51 6.16 13.91 -0.11
CA ARG A 51 4.94 14.50 0.46
C ARG A 51 3.90 14.82 -0.61
N TRP A 52 3.87 14.01 -1.67
CA TRP A 52 2.88 14.14 -2.73
C TRP A 52 1.54 13.56 -2.29
N ASP A 53 0.46 14.16 -2.76
CA ASP A 53 -0.85 13.53 -2.71
C ASP A 53 -0.91 12.29 -3.62
N TYR A 54 -1.98 11.51 -3.44
CA TYR A 54 -2.18 10.26 -4.16
C TYR A 54 -2.20 10.47 -5.68
N ASP A 55 -2.94 11.46 -6.18
CA ASP A 55 -3.14 11.65 -7.62
C ASP A 55 -1.84 12.09 -8.31
N THR A 56 -1.05 12.95 -7.66
CA THR A 56 0.27 13.37 -8.15
C THR A 56 1.24 12.20 -8.21
N ALA A 57 1.33 11.40 -7.14
CA ALA A 57 2.20 10.23 -7.10
C ALA A 57 1.78 9.16 -8.11
N LEU A 58 0.48 8.92 -8.27
CA LEU A 58 -0.07 7.99 -9.25
C LEU A 58 0.29 8.43 -10.68
N ALA A 59 -0.01 9.69 -11.03
CA ALA A 59 0.24 10.23 -12.36
C ALA A 59 1.74 10.18 -12.73
N PHE A 60 2.63 10.38 -11.75
CA PHE A 60 4.07 10.23 -11.98
C PHE A 60 4.45 8.79 -12.37
N VAL A 61 3.90 7.78 -11.69
CA VAL A 61 4.18 6.37 -12.00
C VAL A 61 3.56 5.96 -13.33
N GLU A 62 2.33 6.42 -13.61
CA GLU A 62 1.61 6.14 -14.86
C GLU A 62 2.34 6.66 -16.11
N LYS A 63 3.07 7.78 -16.00
CA LYS A 63 3.93 8.29 -17.07
C LYS A 63 5.08 7.34 -17.44
N LYS A 64 5.52 6.48 -16.52
CA LYS A 64 6.67 5.57 -16.71
C LYS A 64 6.25 4.13 -17.01
N ARG A 65 5.06 3.72 -16.56
CA ARG A 65 4.54 2.37 -16.78
C ARG A 65 3.02 2.34 -16.69
N ARG A 66 2.41 1.41 -17.43
CA ARG A 66 0.97 1.16 -17.36
C ARG A 66 0.63 0.45 -16.04
N ILE A 67 0.00 1.18 -15.12
CA ILE A 67 -0.47 0.63 -13.84
C ILE A 67 -1.96 0.86 -13.70
N LYS A 68 -2.58 0.08 -12.81
CA LYS A 68 -3.98 0.29 -12.41
C LYS A 68 -4.17 -0.28 -11.00
N PRO A 69 -3.80 0.48 -9.96
CA PRO A 69 -4.20 0.13 -8.60
C PRO A 69 -5.71 -0.08 -8.55
N ASN A 70 -6.17 -1.13 -7.88
CA ASN A 70 -7.60 -1.36 -7.73
C ASN A 70 -8.19 -0.38 -6.68
N LYS A 71 -9.52 -0.33 -6.57
CA LYS A 71 -10.22 0.56 -5.62
C LYS A 71 -9.76 0.39 -4.17
N ASN A 72 -9.50 -0.85 -3.73
CA ASN A 72 -9.03 -1.17 -2.38
C ASN A 72 -7.63 -0.59 -2.11
N PHE A 73 -6.71 -0.67 -3.08
CA PHE A 73 -5.40 -0.05 -2.94
C PHE A 73 -5.44 1.48 -3.03
N LYS A 74 -6.37 2.06 -3.80
CA LYS A 74 -6.60 3.51 -3.78
C LYS A 74 -7.03 3.96 -2.38
N GLU A 75 -8.00 3.29 -1.78
CA GLU A 75 -8.47 3.56 -0.42
C GLU A 75 -7.32 3.47 0.59
N GLN A 76 -6.53 2.39 0.56
CA GLN A 76 -5.36 2.24 1.42
C GLN A 76 -4.35 3.37 1.23
N LEU A 77 -4.06 3.81 0.00
CA LEU A 77 -3.12 4.91 -0.24
C LEU A 77 -3.65 6.25 0.28
N GLN A 78 -4.96 6.48 0.25
CA GLN A 78 -5.58 7.66 0.86
C GLN A 78 -5.45 7.61 2.39
N VAL A 79 -5.71 6.45 2.99
CA VAL A 79 -5.49 6.22 4.43
C VAL A 79 -4.02 6.45 4.79
N TRP A 80 -3.08 5.89 4.01
CA TRP A 80 -1.63 6.05 4.17
C TRP A 80 -1.19 7.52 4.21
N GLY A 81 -1.72 8.35 3.30
CA GLY A 81 -1.47 9.78 3.30
C GLY A 81 -2.06 10.48 4.52
N THR A 82 -3.30 10.13 4.89
CA THR A 82 -4.05 10.76 6.00
C THR A 82 -3.40 10.50 7.35
N ILE A 83 -2.96 9.27 7.61
CA ILE A 83 -2.31 8.88 8.87
C ILE A 83 -0.86 9.36 8.99
N GLY A 84 -0.36 10.12 8.00
CA GLY A 84 1.00 10.65 8.01
C GLY A 84 2.08 9.59 7.85
N TYR A 85 1.78 8.49 7.13
CA TYR A 85 2.71 7.41 6.82
C TYR A 85 3.20 6.62 8.05
N GLU A 86 2.36 6.55 9.08
CA GLU A 86 2.55 5.74 10.29
C GLU A 86 1.16 5.21 10.69
N ILE A 87 0.98 3.88 10.73
CA ILE A 87 -0.33 3.26 10.98
C ILE A 87 -0.64 3.09 12.47
N TRP A 88 0.38 3.10 13.32
CA TRP A 88 0.26 2.88 14.74
C TRP A 88 0.20 4.21 15.51
N ALA A 89 -0.66 4.26 16.52
CA ALA A 89 -0.78 5.39 17.44
C ALA A 89 0.21 5.28 18.61
N ASP A 90 0.64 4.07 18.93
CA ASP A 90 1.64 3.78 19.95
C ASP A 90 2.97 3.33 19.31
N SER A 91 4.03 3.34 20.13
CA SER A 91 5.36 2.86 19.73
C SER A 91 5.49 1.33 19.71
N GLU A 92 4.50 0.61 20.24
CA GLU A 92 4.53 -0.85 20.36
C GLU A 92 3.90 -1.55 19.15
N GLY A 93 3.28 -0.79 18.24
CA GLY A 93 2.61 -1.32 17.06
C GLY A 93 1.31 -2.07 17.38
N ARG A 94 0.60 -1.68 18.45
CA ARG A 94 -0.59 -2.41 18.94
C ARG A 94 -1.88 -1.64 18.71
N VAL A 95 -1.87 -0.34 18.90
CA VAL A 95 -3.06 0.51 18.72
C VAL A 95 -3.03 1.15 17.34
N PRO A 96 -3.93 0.76 16.40
CA PRO A 96 -4.03 1.42 15.10
C PRO A 96 -4.58 2.85 15.24
N LYS A 97 -4.16 3.74 14.35
CA LYS A 97 -4.76 5.08 14.25
C LYS A 97 -6.23 5.04 13.82
N PRO A 98 -7.05 6.02 14.22
CA PRO A 98 -8.50 6.02 13.94
C PRO A 98 -8.86 5.79 12.48
N GLU A 99 -8.16 6.42 11.54
CA GLU A 99 -8.44 6.30 10.11
C GLU A 99 -8.11 4.90 9.59
N TYR A 100 -7.07 4.26 10.14
CA TYR A 100 -6.76 2.87 9.82
C TYR A 100 -7.79 1.91 10.41
N THR A 101 -8.29 2.17 11.63
CA THR A 101 -9.39 1.41 12.24
C THR A 101 -10.67 1.46 11.39
N VAL A 102 -11.07 2.65 10.92
CA VAL A 102 -12.23 2.81 10.03
C VAL A 102 -12.07 1.98 8.75
N TYR A 103 -10.87 1.98 8.17
CA TYR A 103 -10.56 1.13 7.02
C TYR A 103 -10.68 -0.38 7.36
N LEU A 104 -10.16 -0.82 8.51
CA LEU A 104 -10.24 -2.23 8.94
C LEU A 104 -11.69 -2.68 9.17
N GLU A 105 -12.55 -1.84 9.74
CA GLU A 105 -13.98 -2.12 9.89
C GLU A 105 -14.68 -2.27 8.54
N GLY A 106 -14.41 -1.34 7.62
CA GLY A 106 -14.95 -1.40 6.25
C GLY A 106 -14.42 -2.60 5.45
N ARG A 107 -13.17 -3.01 5.68
CA ARG A 107 -12.59 -4.24 5.12
C ARG A 107 -13.28 -5.48 5.69
N THR A 108 -13.46 -5.56 7.00
CA THR A 108 -14.12 -6.68 7.69
C THR A 108 -15.53 -6.93 7.15
N ARG A 109 -16.32 -5.86 6.95
CA ARG A 109 -17.66 -5.97 6.35
C ARG A 109 -17.61 -6.59 4.94
N ARG A 110 -16.71 -6.10 4.08
CA ARG A 110 -16.54 -6.62 2.71
C ARG A 110 -16.11 -8.09 2.69
N LEU A 111 -15.28 -8.50 3.64
CA LEU A 111 -14.87 -9.90 3.80
C LEU A 111 -16.08 -10.79 4.12
N GLN A 112 -16.87 -10.39 5.12
CA GLN A 112 -18.06 -11.12 5.55
C GLN A 112 -19.10 -11.24 4.43
N GLU A 113 -19.37 -10.15 3.70
CA GLU A 113 -20.27 -10.14 2.54
C GLU A 113 -19.83 -11.13 1.43
N CYS A 114 -18.53 -11.37 1.32
CA CYS A 114 -17.96 -12.29 0.34
C CYS A 114 -17.73 -13.72 0.89
N GLY A 115 -18.05 -13.98 2.18
CA GLY A 115 -17.76 -15.27 2.83
C GLY A 115 -16.27 -15.54 3.02
N LEU A 116 -15.44 -14.50 3.14
CA LEU A 116 -13.99 -14.56 3.25
C LEU A 116 -13.54 -14.24 4.69
N THR A 117 -12.42 -14.82 5.12
CA THR A 117 -11.78 -14.57 6.43
C THR A 117 -10.70 -13.50 6.35
N GLY A 118 -10.11 -13.29 5.17
CA GLY A 118 -8.98 -12.37 4.97
C GLY A 118 -7.62 -13.04 5.06
N ASP A 119 -7.57 -14.34 5.37
CA ASP A 119 -6.36 -15.17 5.43
C ASP A 119 -6.22 -16.07 4.17
N GLU A 120 -6.96 -15.76 3.11
CA GLU A 120 -6.93 -16.57 1.90
C GLU A 120 -5.54 -16.53 1.24
N PRO A 121 -5.06 -17.64 0.67
CA PRO A 121 -3.80 -17.68 -0.03
C PRO A 121 -3.71 -16.62 -1.14
N ILE A 122 -2.54 -15.98 -1.22
CA ILE A 122 -2.24 -14.98 -2.25
C ILE A 122 -2.42 -15.62 -3.64
N GLY A 123 -3.44 -15.21 -4.37
CA GLY A 123 -3.73 -15.69 -5.72
C GLY A 123 -5.09 -16.39 -5.89
N VAL A 124 -5.79 -16.71 -4.81
CA VAL A 124 -7.14 -17.31 -4.88
C VAL A 124 -8.19 -16.35 -5.46
N LEU A 125 -7.90 -15.04 -5.46
CA LEU A 125 -8.81 -13.99 -5.93
C LEU A 125 -8.34 -13.35 -7.25
N SER A 126 -7.97 -14.18 -8.23
CA SER A 126 -7.85 -13.73 -9.62
C SER A 126 -9.15 -13.96 -10.40
N LEU A 127 -10.20 -13.22 -10.05
CA LEU A 127 -11.32 -12.92 -10.95
C LEU A 127 -11.61 -11.42 -10.86
#